data_AF-A0A4Q5RXF1-F1
#
_entry.id   AF-A0A4Q5RXF1-F1
#
_cell.length_a   1.000
_cell.length_b   1.000
_cell.length_c   1.000
_cell.angle_alpha   90.00
_cell.angle_beta   90.00
_cell.angle_gamma   90.00
#
_symmetry.space_group_name_H-M   'P 1'
#
loop_
_entity.id
_entity.type
_entity.pdbx_description
1 polymer ?
#
loop_
_entity_poly.entity_id
_entity_poly.type
_entity_poly.pdbx_seq_one_letter_code
_entity_poly.pdbx_strand_id
1 'polypeptide(L)'
;DKNQDLAKNLKGHLMLSTGDIDNNVSPSNTIRLVNALIKANKRFDYVLLPGQRHAYGDMTEYFFWQKGDYFCKYLLGDFSQPVDMLEMDRDVEMNGKKVASN
;
A
#
# COMPACT_ATOMS: atom_id res chain seq x y z
N ASP A 1 18.42 13.68 -11.87
CA ASP A 1 17.45 14.05 -10.81
C ASP A 1 17.10 12.87 -9.95
N LYS A 2 17.00 13.04 -8.63
CA LYS A 2 16.49 12.00 -7.72
C LYS A 2 15.02 12.27 -7.42
N ASN A 3 14.24 11.23 -7.11
CA ASN A 3 12.82 11.39 -6.78
C ASN A 3 12.58 12.40 -5.63
N GLN A 4 13.51 12.50 -4.67
CA GLN A 4 13.42 13.46 -3.56
C GLN A 4 13.43 14.93 -4.02
N ASP A 5 14.18 15.23 -5.09
CA ASP A 5 14.35 16.60 -5.59
C ASP A 5 13.05 17.13 -6.22
N LEU A 6 12.19 16.22 -6.66
CA LEU A 6 10.90 16.50 -7.30
C LEU A 6 9.73 16.58 -6.31
N ALA A 7 9.93 16.27 -5.03
CA ALA A 7 8.85 16.18 -4.04
C ALA A 7 8.00 17.46 -3.95
N LYS A 8 8.63 18.64 -4.06
CA LYS A 8 7.94 19.95 -4.05
C LYS A 8 6.95 20.13 -5.21
N ASN A 9 7.15 19.40 -6.30
CA ASN A 9 6.32 19.47 -7.50
C ASN A 9 5.10 18.55 -7.44
N LEU A 10 4.90 17.79 -6.35
CA LEU A 10 3.74 16.91 -6.21
C LEU A 10 2.43 17.72 -6.36
N LYS A 11 1.60 17.25 -7.30
CA LYS A 11 0.23 17.68 -7.59
C LYS A 11 -0.68 16.45 -7.50
N GLY A 12 -1.86 16.62 -6.92
CA GLY A 12 -2.79 15.51 -6.67
C GLY A 12 -2.41 14.70 -5.44
N HIS A 13 -2.84 13.44 -5.43
CA HIS A 13 -2.72 12.55 -4.27
C HIS A 13 -1.66 11.48 -4.55
N LEU A 14 -0.79 11.21 -3.55
CA LEU A 14 0.22 10.15 -3.62
C LEU A 14 0.07 9.15 -2.47
N MET A 15 0.07 7.86 -2.81
CA MET A 15 0.32 6.74 -1.88
C MET A 15 1.71 6.16 -2.16
N LEU A 16 2.46 5.90 -1.10
CA LEU A 16 3.73 5.17 -1.14
C LEU A 16 3.58 3.86 -0.36
N SER A 17 4.15 2.77 -0.87
CA SER A 17 4.14 1.46 -0.20
C SER A 17 5.52 0.81 -0.21
N THR A 18 5.90 0.15 0.88
CA THR A 18 7.17 -0.60 0.95
C THR A 18 7.10 -1.70 2.01
N GLY A 19 7.80 -2.82 1.78
CA GLY A 19 8.02 -3.85 2.79
C GLY A 19 9.30 -3.54 3.58
N ASP A 20 9.28 -3.67 4.90
CA ASP A 20 10.37 -3.21 5.78
C ASP A 20 11.69 -4.01 5.66
N ILE A 21 11.63 -5.23 5.11
CA ILE A 21 12.80 -6.10 4.87
C ILE A 21 13.09 -6.32 3.38
N ASP A 22 12.60 -5.43 2.50
CA ASP A 22 12.91 -5.49 1.06
C ASP A 22 14.43 -5.36 0.81
N ASN A 23 15.01 -6.45 0.33
CA ASN A 23 16.43 -6.57 0.01
C ASN A 23 16.74 -6.32 -1.47
N ASN A 24 15.73 -6.18 -2.33
CA ASN A 24 15.87 -5.80 -3.73
C ASN A 24 15.87 -4.29 -3.88
N VAL A 25 14.85 -3.63 -3.31
CA VAL A 25 14.74 -2.17 -3.28
C VAL A 25 14.65 -1.72 -1.83
N SER A 26 15.78 -1.28 -1.27
CA SER A 26 15.85 -0.90 0.15
C SER A 26 14.75 0.11 0.52
N PRO A 27 14.01 -0.11 1.63
CA PRO A 27 12.96 0.80 2.13
C PRO A 27 13.48 2.21 2.43
N SER A 28 14.79 2.32 2.68
CA SER A 28 15.48 3.59 2.84
C SER A 28 15.23 4.55 1.66
N ASN A 29 15.05 4.03 0.44
CA ASN A 29 14.75 4.85 -0.73
C ASN A 29 13.37 5.52 -0.62
N THR A 30 12.36 4.77 -0.19
CA THR A 30 11.01 5.27 0.06
C THR A 30 11.00 6.27 1.22
N ILE A 31 11.69 5.96 2.32
CA ILE A 31 11.80 6.84 3.49
C ILE A 31 12.46 8.18 3.14
N ARG A 32 13.44 8.19 2.21
CA ARG A 32 14.04 9.44 1.72
C ARG A 32 13.04 10.32 0.97
N LEU A 33 12.14 9.73 0.18
CA LEU A 33 11.08 10.47 -0.50
C LEU A 33 10.02 10.97 0.50
N VAL A 34 9.63 10.15 1.47
CA VAL A 34 8.75 10.54 2.59
C VAL A 34 9.29 11.78 3.31
N ASN A 35 10.57 11.78 3.70
CA ASN A 35 11.21 12.92 4.34
C ASN A 35 11.19 14.19 3.45
N ALA A 36 11.42 14.03 2.15
CA ALA A 36 11.38 15.14 1.21
C ALA A 36 9.97 15.72 1.05
N LEU A 37 8.93 14.88 1.01
CA LEU A 37 7.52 15.29 0.97
C LEU A 37 7.11 16.04 2.24
N ILE A 38 7.52 15.54 3.41
CA ILE A 38 7.29 16.22 4.70
C ILE A 38 7.92 17.61 4.70
N LYS A 39 9.22 17.71 4.34
CA LYS A 39 9.93 19.00 4.26
C LYS A 39 9.32 19.97 3.26
N ALA A 40 8.68 19.46 2.21
CA ALA A 40 7.99 20.24 1.20
C ALA A 40 6.52 20.55 1.55
N ASN A 41 6.05 20.22 2.76
CA ASN A 41 4.67 20.38 3.22
C ASN A 41 3.64 19.72 2.30
N LYS A 42 3.95 18.54 1.78
CA LYS A 42 3.05 17.76 0.91
C LYS A 42 2.34 16.68 1.71
N ARG A 43 1.03 16.53 1.46
CA ARG A 43 0.23 15.41 1.98
C ARG A 43 0.45 14.18 1.09
N PHE A 44 0.56 13.02 1.72
CA PHE A 44 0.68 11.71 1.08
C PHE A 44 0.18 10.65 2.07
N ASP A 45 -0.16 9.49 1.54
CA ASP A 45 -0.46 8.28 2.31
C ASP A 45 0.74 7.33 2.23
N TYR A 46 1.08 6.64 3.32
CA TYR A 46 2.22 5.74 3.39
C TYR A 46 1.85 4.41 4.04
N VAL A 47 2.15 3.33 3.33
CA VAL A 47 1.88 1.95 3.73
C VAL A 47 3.22 1.25 3.96
N LEU A 48 3.46 0.84 5.20
CA LEU A 48 4.55 -0.06 5.54
C LEU A 48 3.97 -1.46 5.70
N LEU A 49 4.55 -2.45 5.03
CA LEU A 49 4.15 -3.85 5.10
C LEU A 49 5.20 -4.63 5.91
N PRO A 50 4.94 -4.94 7.20
CA PRO A 50 5.93 -5.53 8.09
C PRO A 50 6.30 -6.96 7.70
N GLY A 51 7.58 -7.30 7.80
CA GLY A 51 8.12 -8.62 7.46
C GLY A 51 8.14 -8.91 5.95
N GLN A 52 7.78 -7.95 5.10
CA GLN A 52 7.65 -8.18 3.67
C GLN A 52 8.87 -7.74 2.87
N ARG A 53 9.16 -8.53 1.83
CA ARG A 53 10.11 -8.18 0.76
C ARG A 53 9.37 -7.52 -0.41
N HIS A 54 10.06 -7.37 -1.55
CA HIS A 54 9.58 -6.66 -2.73
C HIS A 54 8.17 -7.04 -3.22
N ALA A 55 7.81 -8.32 -3.12
CA ALA A 55 6.54 -8.85 -3.64
C ALA A 55 5.39 -8.83 -2.63
N TYR A 56 5.59 -8.28 -1.42
CA TYR A 56 4.58 -8.19 -0.35
C TYR A 56 4.01 -9.51 0.21
N GLY A 57 4.41 -10.67 -0.33
CA GLY A 57 4.19 -11.98 0.27
C GLY A 57 2.71 -12.25 0.56
N ASP A 58 2.44 -12.69 1.79
CA ASP A 58 1.10 -12.95 2.32
C ASP A 58 0.26 -11.67 2.53
N MET A 59 0.88 -10.48 2.49
CA MET A 59 0.18 -9.19 2.57
C MET A 59 -0.18 -8.62 1.20
N THR A 60 0.02 -9.36 0.11
CA THR A 60 -0.32 -8.91 -1.25
C THR A 60 -1.80 -8.54 -1.39
N GLU A 61 -2.69 -9.38 -0.83
CA GLU A 61 -4.14 -9.16 -0.87
C GLU A 61 -4.56 -7.94 -0.04
N TYR A 62 -4.02 -7.80 1.17
CA TYR A 62 -4.24 -6.63 2.02
C TYR A 62 -3.86 -5.32 1.29
N PHE A 63 -2.67 -5.30 0.68
CA PHE A 63 -2.24 -4.13 -0.08
C PHE A 63 -3.09 -3.89 -1.34
N PHE A 64 -3.58 -4.96 -1.98
CA PHE A 64 -4.43 -4.85 -3.15
C PHE A 64 -5.70 -4.05 -2.85
N TRP A 65 -6.39 -4.40 -1.77
CA TRP A 65 -7.61 -3.70 -1.33
C TRP A 65 -7.32 -2.27 -0.86
N GLN A 66 -6.28 -2.07 -0.04
CA GLN A 66 -5.89 -0.73 0.41
C GLN A 66 -5.58 0.23 -0.77
N LYS A 67 -4.93 -0.29 -1.81
CA LYS A 67 -4.65 0.45 -3.06
C LYS A 67 -5.95 0.72 -3.83
N GLY A 68 -6.87 -0.25 -3.90
CA GLY A 68 -8.19 -0.09 -4.50
C GLY A 68 -8.97 1.05 -3.85
N ASP A 69 -9.09 1.02 -2.52
CA ASP A 69 -9.77 2.04 -1.72
C ASP A 69 -9.19 3.44 -1.94
N TYR A 70 -7.87 3.52 -2.03
CA TYR A 70 -7.18 4.78 -2.33
C TYR A 70 -7.58 5.35 -3.69
N PHE A 71 -7.72 4.51 -4.71
CA PHE A 71 -8.22 4.95 -6.01
C PHE A 71 -9.70 5.31 -5.97
N CYS A 72 -10.55 4.51 -5.31
CA CYS A 72 -11.97 4.84 -5.11
C CYS A 72 -12.14 6.22 -4.47
N LYS A 73 -11.35 6.52 -3.43
CA LYS A 73 -11.33 7.81 -2.73
C LYS A 73 -11.09 8.99 -3.64
N TYR A 74 -10.02 8.93 -4.43
CA TYR A 74 -9.51 10.10 -5.14
C TYR A 74 -9.91 10.17 -6.62
N LEU A 75 -10.39 9.05 -7.21
CA LEU A 75 -10.86 9.00 -8.60
C LEU A 75 -12.38 8.91 -8.70
N LEU A 76 -13.04 8.23 -7.77
CA LEU A 76 -14.50 8.06 -7.76
C LEU A 76 -15.19 8.94 -6.71
N GLY A 77 -14.42 9.54 -5.79
CA GLY A 77 -14.97 10.33 -4.69
C GLY A 77 -15.67 9.48 -3.62
N ASP A 78 -15.35 8.18 -3.56
CA ASP A 78 -15.93 7.26 -2.60
C ASP A 78 -15.02 7.11 -1.38
N PHE A 79 -15.46 7.68 -0.26
CA PHE A 79 -14.75 7.67 1.01
C PHE A 79 -15.29 6.59 1.98
N SER A 80 -16.11 5.66 1.49
CA SER A 80 -16.66 4.56 2.30
C SER A 80 -15.59 3.49 2.53
N GLN A 81 -14.78 3.71 3.56
CA GLN A 81 -13.68 2.83 3.97
C GLN A 81 -13.92 2.43 5.42
N PRO A 82 -14.69 1.35 5.67
CA PRO A 82 -14.86 0.81 7.01
C PRO A 82 -13.52 0.33 7.57
N VAL A 83 -13.43 0.19 8.89
CA VAL A 83 -12.24 -0.35 9.55
C VAL A 83 -12.00 -1.81 9.15
N ASP A 84 -13.08 -2.57 9.01
CA ASP A 84 -13.04 -3.98 8.62
C ASP A 84 -13.01 -4.09 7.09
N MET A 85 -12.06 -4.86 6.58
CA MET A 85 -11.90 -5.11 5.14
C MET A 85 -12.74 -6.31 4.72
N LEU A 86 -14.05 -6.12 4.71
CA LEU A 86 -15.04 -7.19 4.55
C LEU A 86 -14.84 -8.02 3.28
N GLU A 87 -14.28 -7.43 2.23
CA GLU A 87 -13.95 -8.10 0.98
C GLU A 87 -12.92 -9.22 1.20
N MET A 88 -11.88 -9.00 2.01
CA MET A 88 -10.92 -10.04 2.37
C MET A 88 -11.55 -11.15 3.22
N ASP A 89 -12.46 -10.80 4.13
CA ASP A 89 -13.14 -11.78 4.98
C ASP A 89 -14.14 -12.64 4.18
N ARG A 90 -14.69 -12.10 3.08
CA ARG A 90 -15.60 -12.79 2.18
C ARG A 90 -14.87 -13.63 1.12
N ASP A 91 -13.65 -13.26 0.77
CA ASP A 91 -12.77 -14.03 -0.11
C ASP A 91 -12.24 -15.28 0.63
N VAL A 92 -13.13 -16.26 0.83
CA VAL A 92 -12.72 -17.61 1.20
C VAL A 92 -11.94 -18.20 0.02
N GLU A 93 -10.67 -18.55 0.24
CA GLU A 93 -9.81 -19.25 -0.72
C GLU A 93 -10.57 -20.35 -1.49
N MET A 94 -10.70 -20.21 -2.81
CA MET A 94 -10.98 -21.35 -3.70
C MET A 94 -9.74 -22.22 -3.93
N ASN A 95 -8.73 -22.15 -3.05
CA ASN A 95 -7.57 -23.04 -3.08
C ASN A 95 -7.83 -24.30 -2.25
N GLY A 96 -8.60 -25.22 -2.81
CA GLY A 96 -8.30 -26.65 -2.70
C GLY A 96 -8.33 -27.34 -1.33
N LYS A 97 -9.02 -26.81 -0.31
CA LYS A 97 -9.36 -27.64 0.85
C LYS A 97 -10.38 -28.69 0.42
N LYS A 98 -9.89 -29.91 0.13
CA LYS A 98 -10.71 -31.12 0.20
C LYS A 98 -11.43 -31.08 1.54
N VAL A 99 -12.75 -30.88 1.48
CA VAL A 99 -13.64 -31.12 2.61
C VAL A 99 -13.40 -32.58 3.00
N ALA A 100 -12.73 -32.80 4.14
CA ALA A 100 -12.75 -34.11 4.77
C ALA A 100 -14.20 -34.35 5.19
N SER A 101 -14.90 -35.16 4.41
CA SER A 101 -16.21 -35.71 4.75
C SER A 101 -16.06 -36.53 6.03
N ASN A 102 -16.77 -36.14 7.09
CA ASN A 102 -17.14 -37.05 8.16
C ASN A 102 -18.31 -37.92 7.71
#